data_AF-A0A7R9YJ52-F1
#
_entry.id   AF-A0A7R9YJ52-F1
#
_cell.length_a   1.000
_cell.length_b   1.000
_cell.length_c   1.000
_cell.angle_alpha   90.00
_cell.angle_beta   90.00
_cell.angle_gamma   90.00
#
_symmetry.space_group_name_H-M   'P 1'
#
loop_
_entity.id
_entity.type
_entity.pdbx_description
1 polymer ?
#
loop_
_entity_poly.entity_id
_entity_poly.type
_entity_poly.pdbx_seq_one_letter_code
_entity_poly.pdbx_strand_id
1 'polypeptide(L)'
;GGGGGGGGSGGSGGHYWLSSMFVQSHYTTNRLVLTGMGISHQLYLSSLKMRLLGRAATTCRGVCTLVSVLLYAPKVGGNNDATDSWGQQQLWRSHYHRGLDFQIYQVTLPLATDGYTFAEVALALYRLFNVVLIAVASKGAAGGSGPGPVH
;
A
#
# COMPACT_ATOMS: atom_id res chain seq x y z
N GLY A 1 51.54 -28.87 36.06
CA GLY A 1 50.85 -27.60 35.77
C GLY A 1 51.00 -27.35 34.29
N GLY A 2 50.01 -26.95 33.51
CA GLY A 2 48.74 -26.29 33.80
C GLY A 2 48.36 -25.53 32.51
N GLY A 3 47.05 -25.38 32.26
CA GLY A 3 46.46 -24.58 31.17
C GLY A 3 46.15 -25.40 29.92
N GLY A 4 44.91 -25.64 29.48
CA GLY A 4 43.63 -25.02 29.82
C GLY A 4 43.24 -23.92 28.83
N GLY A 5 42.12 -24.12 28.12
CA GLY A 5 41.40 -23.11 27.31
C GLY A 5 41.46 -23.40 25.80
N GLY A 6 40.39 -23.67 25.07
CA GLY A 6 38.95 -23.44 25.31
C GLY A 6 38.44 -22.36 24.37
N GLY A 7 37.37 -22.68 23.62
CA GLY A 7 36.52 -21.73 22.88
C GLY A 7 37.14 -21.26 21.57
N GLY A 8 36.48 -21.37 20.42
CA GLY A 8 35.06 -21.20 20.19
C GLY A 8 34.86 -19.94 19.33
N SER A 9 33.74 -19.94 18.60
CA SER A 9 33.26 -18.87 17.73
C SER A 9 33.93 -18.86 16.34
N GLY A 10 33.22 -19.17 15.25
CA GLY A 10 31.87 -18.70 14.96
C GLY A 10 31.98 -17.31 14.36
N GLY A 11 31.97 -17.25 13.03
CA GLY A 11 32.04 -16.03 12.25
C GLY A 11 32.37 -16.40 10.80
N SER A 12 31.61 -16.05 9.77
CA SER A 12 30.43 -15.20 9.72
C SER A 12 29.71 -15.64 8.46
N GLY A 13 28.63 -16.42 8.62
CA GLY A 13 27.68 -16.60 7.53
C GLY A 13 27.13 -15.23 7.24
N GLY A 14 27.62 -14.60 6.16
CA GLY A 14 27.22 -13.27 5.75
C GLY A 14 25.71 -13.25 5.54
N HIS A 15 24.98 -12.82 6.55
CA HIS A 15 23.62 -12.35 6.43
C HIS A 15 23.68 -11.10 5.56
N TYR A 16 23.64 -11.29 4.23
CA TYR A 16 23.20 -10.24 3.35
C TYR A 16 21.74 -9.99 3.73
N TRP A 17 21.52 -8.95 4.53
CA TRP A 17 20.22 -8.32 4.60
C TRP A 17 19.82 -8.06 3.16
N LEU A 18 18.83 -8.80 2.65
CA LEU A 18 18.19 -8.50 1.38
C LEU A 18 17.51 -7.15 1.56
N SER A 19 18.28 -6.08 1.39
CA SER A 19 17.80 -4.72 1.42
C SER A 19 16.78 -4.62 0.30
N SER A 20 15.50 -4.56 0.68
CA SER A 20 14.43 -4.30 -0.26
C SER A 20 14.67 -2.94 -0.89
N MET A 21 15.11 -2.93 -2.15
CA MET A 21 15.42 -1.71 -2.87
C MET A 21 14.16 -1.17 -3.54
N PHE A 22 13.83 0.09 -3.24
CA PHE A 22 12.81 0.84 -3.96
C PHE A 22 13.47 1.77 -4.97
N VAL A 23 13.06 1.69 -6.24
CA VAL A 23 13.61 2.54 -7.30
C VAL A 23 12.52 3.36 -7.96
N GLN A 24 12.72 4.68 -8.00
CA GLN A 24 11.93 5.57 -8.84
C GLN A 24 12.63 5.79 -10.18
N SER A 25 11.96 5.49 -11.29
CA SER A 25 12.44 5.74 -12.64
C SER A 25 11.45 6.63 -13.41
N HIS A 26 11.97 7.48 -14.30
CA HIS A 26 11.14 8.27 -15.21
C HIS A 26 10.61 7.46 -16.39
N TYR A 27 11.36 6.46 -16.86
CA TYR A 27 11.04 5.71 -18.07
C TYR A 27 10.72 4.25 -17.75
N THR A 28 9.60 3.75 -18.28
CA THR A 28 9.16 2.35 -18.14
C THR A 28 10.02 1.36 -18.92
N THR A 29 10.79 1.84 -19.89
CA THR A 29 11.72 1.03 -20.70
C THR A 29 12.79 0.36 -19.84
N ASN A 30 13.17 0.97 -18.70
CA ASN A 30 14.17 0.43 -17.80
C ASN A 30 13.68 -0.75 -16.94
N ARG A 31 12.40 -1.15 -17.07
CA ARG A 31 11.80 -2.20 -16.25
C ARG A 31 12.51 -3.53 -16.33
N LEU A 32 12.89 -3.96 -17.52
CA LEU A 32 13.56 -5.25 -17.69
C LEU A 32 14.95 -5.25 -17.04
N VAL A 33 15.67 -4.13 -17.15
CA VAL A 33 16.98 -3.94 -16.53
C VAL A 33 16.88 -3.99 -15.01
N LEU A 34 15.96 -3.22 -14.42
CA LEU A 34 15.78 -3.19 -12.96
C LEU A 34 15.27 -4.53 -12.41
N THR A 35 14.41 -5.21 -13.15
CA THR A 35 13.95 -6.56 -12.78
C THR A 35 15.08 -7.58 -12.85
N GLY A 36 15.96 -7.49 -13.86
CA GLY A 36 17.17 -8.32 -13.97
C GLY A 36 18.17 -8.11 -12.83
N MET A 37 18.16 -6.93 -12.19
CA MET A 37 18.94 -6.62 -10.99
C MET A 37 18.28 -7.11 -9.68
N GLY A 38 17.14 -7.80 -9.75
CA GLY A 38 16.43 -8.27 -8.56
C GLY A 38 15.63 -7.20 -7.81
N ILE A 39 15.43 -6.02 -8.40
CA ILE A 39 14.63 -4.95 -7.79
C ILE A 39 13.15 -5.27 -7.98
N SER A 40 12.44 -5.57 -6.90
CA SER A 40 11.01 -5.91 -6.95
C SER A 40 10.10 -4.66 -6.86
N HIS A 41 10.56 -3.59 -6.21
CA HIS A 41 9.77 -2.39 -5.98
C HIS A 41 10.23 -1.24 -6.89
N GLN A 42 9.48 -1.02 -7.96
CA GLN A 42 9.81 -0.05 -9.01
C GLN A 42 8.64 0.92 -9.22
N LEU A 43 8.88 2.22 -9.13
CA LEU A 43 7.91 3.28 -9.39
C LEU A 43 8.26 4.04 -10.66
N TYR A 44 7.35 4.01 -11.64
CA TYR A 44 7.52 4.69 -12.91
C TYR A 44 6.70 5.98 -12.96
N LEU A 45 7.30 7.09 -12.51
CA LEU A 45 6.56 8.32 -12.23
C LEU A 45 5.86 8.88 -13.47
N SER A 46 6.53 8.92 -14.62
CA SER A 46 5.93 9.44 -15.86
C SER A 46 4.75 8.58 -16.31
N SER A 47 4.86 7.25 -16.20
CA SER A 47 3.77 6.34 -16.55
C SER A 47 2.59 6.49 -15.60
N LEU A 48 2.85 6.60 -14.30
CA LEU A 48 1.82 6.84 -13.29
C LEU A 48 1.08 8.16 -13.55
N LYS A 49 1.82 9.25 -13.76
CA LYS A 49 1.26 10.58 -14.07
C LYS A 49 0.39 10.54 -15.32
N MET A 50 0.89 9.97 -16.41
CA MET A 50 0.14 9.89 -17.67
C MET A 50 -1.11 9.02 -17.56
N ARG A 51 -1.06 7.90 -16.82
CA ARG A 51 -2.24 7.06 -16.57
C ARG A 51 -3.27 7.79 -15.72
N LEU A 52 -2.86 8.49 -14.66
CA LEU A 52 -3.77 9.27 -13.83
C LEU A 52 -4.43 10.39 -14.64
N LEU A 53 -3.65 11.15 -15.41
CA LEU A 53 -4.19 12.19 -16.30
C LEU A 53 -5.14 11.60 -17.35
N GLY A 54 -4.79 10.48 -17.96
CA GLY A 54 -5.65 9.77 -18.90
C GLY A 54 -7.00 9.40 -18.27
N ARG A 55 -7.00 8.90 -17.02
CA ARG A 55 -8.23 8.60 -16.27
C ARG A 55 -9.03 9.85 -15.91
N ALA A 56 -8.36 10.94 -15.54
CA ALA A 56 -9.03 12.20 -15.24
C ALA A 56 -9.69 12.82 -16.47
N ALA A 57 -9.08 12.68 -17.64
CA ALA A 57 -9.62 13.19 -18.91
C ALA A 57 -10.81 12.35 -19.43
N THR A 58 -10.76 11.03 -19.24
CA THR A 58 -11.69 10.11 -19.93
C THR A 58 -12.75 9.47 -19.03
N THR A 59 -12.47 9.28 -17.74
CA THR A 59 -13.32 8.47 -16.84
C THR A 59 -14.00 9.35 -15.79
N CYS A 60 -13.22 10.11 -15.02
CA CYS A 60 -13.76 10.83 -13.87
C CYS A 60 -12.91 12.06 -13.56
N ARG A 61 -13.49 13.26 -13.71
CA ARG A 61 -12.86 14.51 -13.29
C ARG A 61 -12.60 14.49 -11.79
N GLY A 62 -11.40 14.88 -11.38
CA GLY A 62 -10.99 14.91 -9.96
C GLY A 62 -10.34 13.62 -9.43
N VAL A 63 -10.29 12.54 -10.21
CA VAL A 63 -9.66 11.27 -9.77
C VAL A 63 -8.17 11.44 -9.43
N CYS A 64 -7.44 12.30 -10.15
CA CYS A 64 -6.04 12.60 -9.84
C CYS A 64 -5.89 13.16 -8.42
N THR A 65 -6.72 14.14 -8.07
CA THR A 65 -6.69 14.78 -6.75
C THR A 65 -7.08 13.78 -5.67
N LEU A 66 -8.15 13.00 -5.90
CA LEU A 66 -8.59 11.97 -4.96
C LEU A 66 -7.49 10.94 -4.68
N VAL A 67 -6.88 10.38 -5.73
CA VAL A 67 -5.79 9.40 -5.56
C VAL A 67 -4.56 10.03 -4.90
N SER A 68 -4.23 11.28 -5.24
CA SER A 68 -3.08 11.97 -4.64
C SER A 68 -3.28 12.22 -3.14
N VAL A 69 -4.50 12.57 -2.73
CA VAL A 69 -4.86 12.73 -1.31
C VAL A 69 -4.75 11.41 -0.57
N LEU A 70 -5.32 10.33 -1.12
CA LEU A 70 -5.31 9.00 -0.48
C LEU A 70 -3.90 8.41 -0.31
N LEU A 71 -2.95 8.79 -1.17
CA LEU A 71 -1.55 8.37 -1.11
C LEU A 71 -0.68 9.30 -0.26
N TYR A 72 -1.18 10.51 0.04
CA TYR A 72 -0.49 11.47 0.88
C TYR A 72 -0.79 11.15 2.35
N ALA A 73 0.24 10.80 3.13
CA ALA A 73 0.13 10.75 4.57
C ALA A 73 0.42 12.14 5.13
N PRO A 74 -0.59 12.92 5.60
CA PRO A 74 -0.31 14.18 6.26
C PRO A 74 0.58 13.93 7.48
N LYS A 75 1.64 14.73 7.62
CA LYS A 75 2.46 14.74 8.83
C LYS A 75 1.55 15.12 10.01
N VAL A 76 1.35 14.19 10.94
CA VAL A 76 0.68 14.45 12.21
C VAL A 76 1.50 15.51 12.95
N GLY A 77 1.08 16.78 12.89
CA GLY A 77 1.80 17.88 13.56
C GLY A 77 1.74 19.26 12.91
N GLY A 78 0.75 19.57 12.08
CA GLY A 78 0.56 20.92 11.51
C GLY A 78 -0.61 21.62 12.17
N ASN A 79 -0.33 22.34 13.25
CA ASN A 79 -1.17 23.30 13.97
C ASN A 79 -2.51 23.69 13.29
N ASN A 80 -3.64 23.25 13.84
CA ASN A 80 -4.98 23.75 13.52
C ASN A 80 -5.26 25.11 14.20
N ASP A 81 -4.25 26.00 14.29
CA ASP A 81 -4.51 27.40 14.62
C ASP A 81 -4.94 28.13 13.36
N ALA A 82 -6.23 28.02 13.07
CA ALA A 82 -6.95 29.08 12.40
C ALA A 82 -8.26 29.24 13.18
N THR A 83 -8.18 30.07 14.21
CA THR A 83 -9.30 30.79 14.78
C THR A 83 -9.98 31.60 13.67
N ASP A 84 -10.82 30.96 12.86
CA ASP A 84 -11.68 31.66 11.91
C ASP A 84 -13.12 31.21 12.18
N SER A 85 -13.79 32.01 13.02
CA SER A 85 -15.18 32.36 12.73
C SER A 85 -15.26 32.68 11.24
N TRP A 86 -16.29 32.25 10.50
CA TRP A 86 -16.85 32.87 9.27
C TRP A 86 -17.84 31.90 8.63
N GLY A 87 -19.11 32.32 8.63
CA GLY A 87 -20.26 31.52 8.22
C GLY A 87 -20.26 31.12 6.74
N GLN A 88 -20.73 29.90 6.49
CA GLN A 88 -21.08 29.28 5.20
C GLN A 88 -20.02 29.20 4.07
N GLN A 89 -19.10 30.15 3.89
CA GLN A 89 -18.07 30.08 2.85
C GLN A 89 -17.01 28.98 3.09
N GLN A 90 -17.02 28.36 4.27
CA GLN A 90 -16.09 27.29 4.67
C GLN A 90 -16.67 25.87 4.58
N LEU A 91 -17.94 25.68 4.21
CA LEU A 91 -18.56 24.34 4.20
C LEU A 91 -17.85 23.38 3.24
N TRP A 92 -17.65 23.78 1.98
CA TRP A 92 -16.93 22.94 1.00
C TRP A 92 -15.50 22.65 1.45
N ARG A 93 -14.83 23.63 2.08
CA ARG A 93 -13.45 23.50 2.56
C ARG A 93 -13.38 22.53 3.73
N SER A 94 -14.36 22.58 4.65
CA SER A 94 -14.46 21.64 5.76
C SER A 94 -14.71 20.20 5.29
N HIS A 95 -15.56 20.00 4.27
CA HIS A 95 -15.77 18.69 3.65
C HIS A 95 -14.53 18.20 2.90
N TYR A 96 -13.83 19.10 2.20
CA TYR A 96 -12.57 18.79 1.54
C TYR A 96 -11.50 18.37 2.55
N HIS A 97 -11.32 19.12 3.64
CA HIS A 97 -10.37 18.81 4.72
C HIS A 97 -10.69 17.48 5.40
N ARG A 98 -11.97 17.21 5.70
CA ARG A 98 -12.39 15.88 6.18
C ARG A 98 -12.01 14.77 5.21
N GLY A 99 -12.02 15.03 3.91
CA GLY A 99 -11.55 14.11 2.88
C GLY A 99 -10.04 13.80 2.95
N LEU A 100 -9.24 14.72 3.50
CA LEU A 100 -7.79 14.56 3.65
C LEU A 100 -7.42 13.57 4.77
N ASP A 101 -8.34 13.30 5.69
CA ASP A 101 -8.12 12.36 6.80
C ASP A 101 -8.19 10.89 6.36
N PHE A 102 -8.70 10.62 5.15
CA PHE A 102 -8.78 9.27 4.62
C PHE A 102 -7.46 8.82 4.01
N GLN A 103 -7.04 7.60 4.36
CA GLN A 103 -5.83 6.97 3.85
C GLN A 103 -6.12 5.53 3.45
N ILE A 104 -5.32 5.00 2.52
CA ILE A 104 -5.42 3.60 2.10
C ILE A 104 -4.53 2.74 2.99
N TYR A 105 -5.14 1.76 3.63
CA TYR A 105 -4.44 0.76 4.43
C TYR A 105 -4.62 -0.62 3.82
N GLN A 106 -3.56 -1.41 3.87
CA GLN A 106 -3.63 -2.84 3.59
C GLN A 106 -3.86 -3.58 4.92
N VAL A 107 -4.92 -4.36 4.98
CA VAL A 107 -5.29 -5.15 6.16
C VAL A 107 -5.59 -6.60 5.78
N THR A 108 -5.28 -7.52 6.69
CA THR A 108 -5.68 -8.92 6.55
C THR A 108 -7.12 -9.07 7.03
N LEU A 109 -7.99 -9.66 6.20
CA LEU A 109 -9.37 -9.92 6.59
C LEU A 109 -9.43 -11.09 7.59
N PRO A 110 -10.31 -11.05 8.60
CA PRO A 110 -10.51 -12.16 9.51
C PRO A 110 -11.08 -13.39 8.81
N LEU A 111 -10.73 -14.59 9.28
CA LEU A 111 -11.29 -15.87 8.79
C LEU A 111 -12.83 -15.93 8.88
N ALA A 112 -13.45 -15.17 9.79
CA ALA A 112 -14.90 -15.07 9.89
C ALA A 112 -15.58 -14.46 8.64
N THR A 113 -14.79 -13.89 7.72
CA THR A 113 -15.29 -13.39 6.43
C THR A 113 -15.30 -14.46 5.33
N ASP A 114 -14.79 -15.66 5.61
CA ASP A 114 -14.75 -16.75 4.64
C ASP A 114 -16.18 -17.22 4.29
N GLY A 115 -16.41 -17.42 2.99
CA GLY A 115 -17.71 -17.82 2.45
C GLY A 115 -18.69 -16.65 2.20
N TYR A 116 -18.38 -15.44 2.66
CA TYR A 116 -19.16 -14.25 2.33
C TYR A 116 -18.68 -13.60 1.03
N THR A 117 -19.62 -12.94 0.35
CA THR A 117 -19.29 -12.16 -0.85
C THR A 117 -18.58 -10.87 -0.49
N PHE A 118 -17.80 -10.32 -1.43
CA PHE A 118 -17.13 -9.02 -1.27
C PHE A 118 -18.10 -7.91 -0.83
N ALA A 119 -19.30 -7.87 -1.43
CA ALA A 119 -20.30 -6.83 -1.14
C ALA A 119 -20.84 -6.92 0.28
N GLU A 120 -21.08 -8.13 0.79
CA GLU A 120 -21.55 -8.35 2.17
C GLU A 120 -20.49 -7.91 3.18
N VAL A 121 -19.24 -8.30 2.95
CA VAL A 121 -18.12 -7.91 3.82
C VAL A 121 -17.89 -6.40 3.76
N ALA A 122 -17.91 -5.78 2.57
CA ALA A 122 -17.76 -4.34 2.41
C ALA A 122 -18.88 -3.57 3.13
N LEU A 123 -20.13 -4.03 3.01
CA LEU A 123 -21.27 -3.41 3.68
C LEU A 123 -21.18 -3.54 5.21
N ALA A 124 -20.78 -4.72 5.71
CA ALA A 124 -20.58 -4.96 7.13
C ALA A 124 -19.49 -4.04 7.71
N LEU A 125 -18.34 -3.94 7.03
CA LEU A 125 -17.24 -3.07 7.42
C LEU A 125 -17.65 -1.59 7.44
N TYR A 126 -18.41 -1.14 6.44
CA TYR A 126 -18.90 0.23 6.38
C TYR A 126 -19.86 0.53 7.54
N ARG A 127 -20.81 -0.38 7.83
CA ARG A 127 -21.81 -0.15 8.88
C ARG A 127 -21.24 -0.23 10.30
N LEU A 128 -20.34 -1.17 10.55
CA LEU A 128 -19.83 -1.45 11.90
C LEU A 128 -18.62 -0.58 12.26
N PHE A 129 -17.77 -0.27 11.29
CA PHE A 129 -16.48 0.38 11.54
C PHE A 129 -16.30 1.68 10.76
N ASN A 130 -17.25 2.07 9.90
CA ASN A 130 -17.13 3.23 9.01
C ASN A 130 -15.89 3.15 8.10
N VAL A 131 -15.55 1.93 7.67
CA VAL A 131 -14.41 1.63 6.79
C VAL A 131 -14.92 1.30 5.39
N VAL A 132 -14.30 1.89 4.38
CA VAL A 132 -14.60 1.60 2.98
C VAL A 132 -13.63 0.54 2.46
N LEU A 133 -14.14 -0.64 2.15
CA LEU A 133 -13.36 -1.70 1.50
C LEU A 133 -13.33 -1.46 -0.02
N ILE A 134 -12.14 -1.27 -0.58
CA ILE A 134 -11.97 -0.90 -2.00
C ILE A 134 -11.53 -2.10 -2.85
N ALA A 135 -10.74 -3.01 -2.30
CA ALA A 135 -10.23 -4.18 -3.02
C ALA A 135 -9.81 -5.29 -2.05
N VAL A 136 -9.81 -6.54 -2.54
CA VAL A 136 -9.22 -7.70 -1.87
C VAL A 136 -8.17 -8.29 -2.80
N ALA A 137 -6.94 -8.43 -2.28
CA ALA A 137 -5.90 -9.15 -2.99
C ALA A 137 -6.12 -10.65 -2.79
N SER A 138 -6.55 -11.35 -3.83
CA SER A 138 -6.46 -12.81 -3.84
C SER A 138 -4.99 -13.17 -4.00
N LYS A 139 -4.39 -13.73 -2.95
CA LYS A 139 -3.11 -14.42 -3.09
C LYS A 139 -3.44 -15.69 -3.86
N GLY A 140 -3.42 -15.61 -5.19
CA GLY A 140 -3.68 -16.75 -6.06
C GLY A 140 -2.89 -17.96 -5.54
N ALA A 141 -3.55 -19.10 -5.43
CA ALA A 141 -2.93 -20.36 -5.04
C ALA A 141 -1.61 -20.47 -5.78
N ALA A 142 -0.50 -20.36 -5.04
CA ALA A 142 0.80 -20.68 -5.59
C ALA A 142 0.67 -22.09 -6.17
N GLY A 143 0.95 -22.24 -7.46
CA GLY A 143 0.79 -23.47 -8.22
C GLY A 143 1.55 -24.64 -7.61
N GLY A 144 0.90 -25.33 -6.67
CA GLY A 144 1.23 -26.66 -6.20
C GLY A 144 0.30 -27.66 -6.85
N SER A 145 0.39 -27.81 -8.17
CA SER A 145 -0.12 -29.00 -8.85
C SER A 145 0.81 -30.17 -8.48
N GLY A 146 0.58 -30.77 -7.32
CA GLY A 146 1.11 -32.07 -6.94
C GLY A 146 0.00 -33.12 -7.08
N PRO A 147 0.31 -34.34 -7.56
CA PRO A 147 -0.70 -35.33 -7.91
C PRO A 147 -1.44 -35.80 -6.66
N GLY A 148 -2.76 -35.92 -6.76
CA GLY A 148 -3.60 -36.45 -5.68
C GLY A 148 -3.18 -37.87 -5.27
N PRO A 149 -3.40 -38.25 -4.00
CA PRO A 149 -3.21 -39.63 -3.59
C PRO A 149 -4.32 -40.48 -4.22
N VAL A 150 -3.89 -41.40 -5.10
CA VAL A 150 -4.59 -42.65 -5.34
C VAL A 150 -4.52 -43.47 -4.06
N HIS A 151 -5.66 -43.75 -3.43
CA HIS A 151 -6.00 -45.04 -2.83
C HIS A 151 -7.49 -45.07 -2.48
#